data_AF-A0A0K8SV82-F1
#
_entry.id   AF-A0A0K8SV82-F1
#
_cell.length_a   1.000
_cell.length_b   1.000
_cell.length_c   1.000
_cell.angle_alpha   90.00
_cell.angle_beta   90.00
_cell.angle_gamma   90.00
#
_symmetry.space_group_name_H-M   'P 1'
#
loop_
_entity.id
_entity.type
_entity.pdbx_description
1 polymer ?
#
loop_
_entity_poly.entity_id
_entity_poly.type
_entity_poly.pdbx_seq_one_letter_code
_entity_poly.pdbx_strand_id
1 'polypeptide(L)'
;KKWGILKHMTDEEISNIAYLQVYGGSCRSSDDGLSALYVTNDDEVFGTGLNTMIGLETGSLTFDGGKDSKGRSVKVDALSGLNINKIVVGETIGAAISREGEVYTWGDYGGPQLVEVKDEDIVIFESYVPERHCRFCKTYYYREE
;
A
#
# COMPACT_ATOMS: atom_id res chain seq x y z
N LYS A 1 -0.15 4.15 21.25
CA LYS A 1 0.58 5.25 20.54
C LYS A 1 0.14 5.19 19.09
N LYS A 2 -0.51 6.23 18.56
CA LYS A 2 -1.10 6.23 17.22
C LYS A 2 -0.06 6.69 16.19
N TRP A 3 0.13 5.94 15.10
CA TRP A 3 1.11 6.27 14.06
C TRP A 3 0.73 7.59 13.38
N GLY A 4 1.72 8.42 13.04
CA GLY A 4 1.53 9.76 12.46
C GLY A 4 0.53 9.79 11.30
N ILE A 5 0.72 8.89 10.35
CA ILE A 5 -0.07 8.76 9.12
C ILE A 5 -1.52 8.31 9.33
N LEU A 6 -1.85 7.76 10.50
CA LEU A 6 -3.20 7.31 10.84
C LEU A 6 -3.87 8.22 11.89
N LYS A 7 -3.21 9.31 12.30
CA LYS A 7 -3.69 10.15 13.40
C LYS A 7 -5.09 10.71 13.15
N HIS A 8 -5.43 11.01 11.90
CA HIS A 8 -6.71 11.56 11.47
C HIS A 8 -7.89 10.59 11.52
N MET A 9 -7.64 9.28 11.56
CA MET A 9 -8.69 8.25 11.56
C MET A 9 -9.33 8.11 12.94
N THR A 10 -10.46 7.47 13.07
CA THR A 10 -11.05 7.04 14.35
C THR A 10 -10.52 5.67 14.76
N ASP A 11 -10.72 5.26 16.01
CA ASP A 11 -10.33 3.92 16.47
C ASP A 11 -11.18 2.82 15.78
N GLU A 12 -12.41 3.15 15.37
CA GLU A 12 -13.28 2.29 14.57
C GLU A 12 -12.77 2.12 13.14
N GLU A 13 -12.36 3.20 12.49
CA GLU A 13 -11.75 3.12 11.15
C GLU A 13 -10.45 2.33 11.18
N ILE A 14 -9.64 2.49 12.23
CA ILE A 14 -8.38 1.73 12.40
C ILE A 14 -8.65 0.25 12.65
N SER A 15 -9.65 -0.09 13.48
CA SER A 15 -9.99 -1.49 13.75
C SER A 15 -10.53 -2.20 12.51
N ASN A 16 -11.04 -1.45 11.53
CA ASN A 16 -11.48 -2.00 10.26
C ASN A 16 -10.34 -2.20 9.23
N ILE A 17 -9.12 -1.76 9.50
CA ILE A 17 -7.98 -2.00 8.60
C ILE A 17 -7.54 -3.46 8.70
N ALA A 18 -7.65 -4.19 7.59
CA ALA A 18 -7.15 -5.57 7.47
C ALA A 18 -5.65 -5.59 7.16
N TYR A 19 -5.21 -4.69 6.29
CA TYR A 19 -3.83 -4.61 5.81
C TYR A 19 -3.47 -3.17 5.44
N LEU A 20 -2.20 -2.78 5.65
CA LEU A 20 -1.68 -1.45 5.33
C LEU A 20 -0.27 -1.58 4.74
N GLN A 21 -0.03 -0.89 3.65
CA GLN A 21 1.28 -0.65 3.05
C GLN A 21 1.66 0.82 3.23
N VAL A 22 2.78 1.08 3.92
CA VAL A 22 3.36 2.42 4.07
C VAL A 22 4.47 2.61 3.03
N TYR A 23 4.51 3.77 2.39
CA TYR A 23 5.51 4.15 1.40
C TYR A 23 5.79 5.66 1.46
N GLY A 24 6.89 6.11 0.86
CA GLY A 24 7.32 7.51 0.88
C GLY A 24 8.82 7.63 0.61
N GLY A 25 9.25 8.78 0.08
CA GLY A 25 10.64 9.02 -0.36
C GLY A 25 11.51 9.71 0.70
N SER A 26 12.81 9.38 0.72
CA SER A 26 13.82 9.93 1.66
C SER A 26 14.16 11.41 1.45
N CYS A 27 13.74 12.01 0.33
CA CYS A 27 14.16 13.37 -0.07
C CYS A 27 13.21 14.48 0.39
N ARG A 28 12.25 14.21 1.28
CA ARG A 28 11.10 15.12 1.48
C ARG A 28 10.94 15.45 2.97
N SER A 29 11.11 16.73 3.28
CA SER A 29 11.21 17.22 4.65
C SER A 29 9.90 17.08 5.42
N SER A 30 9.95 16.36 6.54
CA SER A 30 8.93 16.17 7.58
C SER A 30 7.93 15.02 7.39
N ASP A 31 7.25 14.66 8.49
CA ASP A 31 6.22 13.60 8.62
C ASP A 31 5.09 13.69 7.57
N ASP A 32 5.00 14.82 6.85
CA ASP A 32 4.13 15.04 5.68
C ASP A 32 4.55 14.22 4.42
N GLY A 33 5.71 13.53 4.46
CA GLY A 33 6.23 12.76 3.32
C GLY A 33 5.79 11.29 3.25
N LEU A 34 5.13 10.76 4.28
CA LEU A 34 4.67 9.36 4.30
C LEU A 34 3.27 9.24 3.71
N SER A 35 3.08 8.16 2.96
CA SER A 35 1.83 7.76 2.34
C SER A 35 1.50 6.33 2.69
N ALA A 36 0.22 6.00 2.61
CA ALA A 36 -0.31 4.72 3.00
C ALA A 36 -1.42 4.32 2.05
N LEU A 37 -1.37 3.07 1.58
CA LEU A 37 -2.51 2.37 0.98
C LEU A 37 -2.94 1.28 1.94
N TYR A 38 -4.21 1.20 2.25
CA TYR A 38 -4.73 0.19 3.16
C TYR A 38 -6.01 -0.44 2.64
N VAL A 39 -6.21 -1.69 3.02
CA VAL A 39 -7.36 -2.53 2.69
C VAL A 39 -8.18 -2.72 3.97
N THR A 40 -9.49 -2.56 3.88
CA THR A 40 -10.41 -2.79 5.00
C THR A 40 -10.94 -4.23 5.01
N ASN A 41 -11.58 -4.65 6.11
CA ASN A 41 -12.27 -5.93 6.15
C ASN A 41 -13.52 -5.98 5.25
N ASP A 42 -14.00 -4.82 4.80
CA ASP A 42 -15.15 -4.68 3.90
C ASP A 42 -14.76 -4.67 2.40
N ASP A 43 -13.53 -5.11 2.08
CA ASP A 43 -12.98 -5.15 0.72
C ASP A 43 -12.86 -3.77 0.04
N GLU A 44 -12.49 -2.76 0.83
CA GLU A 44 -12.30 -1.40 0.35
C GLU A 44 -10.85 -0.97 0.45
N VAL A 45 -10.35 -0.29 -0.59
CA VAL A 45 -8.98 0.23 -0.64
C VAL A 45 -8.99 1.73 -0.49
N PHE A 46 -8.12 2.25 0.37
CA PHE A 46 -8.00 3.68 0.63
C PHE A 46 -6.55 4.14 0.58
N GLY A 47 -6.34 5.37 0.14
CA GLY A 47 -5.09 6.10 0.23
C GLY A 47 -5.14 7.26 1.22
N THR A 48 -4.04 7.50 1.93
CA THR A 48 -3.81 8.69 2.76
C THR A 48 -2.35 9.11 2.63
N GLY A 49 -2.06 10.39 2.87
CA GLY A 49 -0.76 11.01 2.62
C GLY A 49 -0.72 11.76 1.29
N LEU A 50 0.28 11.48 0.45
CA LEU A 50 0.49 12.14 -0.83
C LEU A 50 -0.58 11.76 -1.85
N ASN A 51 -0.80 12.66 -2.82
CA ASN A 51 -1.71 12.44 -3.93
C ASN A 51 -1.20 11.47 -4.99
N THR A 52 -0.73 10.30 -4.57
CA THR A 52 -0.18 9.32 -5.49
C THR A 52 -0.34 7.88 -5.03
N MET A 53 -0.52 6.94 -5.96
CA MET A 53 -0.45 5.48 -5.69
C MET A 53 0.95 4.90 -5.91
N ILE A 54 1.90 5.72 -6.35
CA ILE A 54 3.30 5.36 -6.60
C ILE A 54 4.20 6.29 -5.77
N GLY A 55 5.46 5.93 -5.56
CA GLY A 55 6.39 6.75 -4.77
C GLY A 55 6.70 8.15 -5.33
N LEU A 56 6.25 8.47 -6.55
CA LEU A 56 6.48 9.75 -7.24
C LEU A 56 5.17 10.52 -7.56
N GLU A 57 5.31 11.81 -7.87
CA GLU A 57 4.23 12.80 -8.10
C GLU A 57 3.34 12.54 -9.34
N THR A 58 3.60 11.50 -10.12
CA THR A 58 3.01 11.37 -11.47
C THR A 58 1.70 10.57 -11.51
N GLY A 59 1.30 9.91 -10.43
CA GLY A 59 0.11 9.04 -10.38
C GLY A 59 -1.02 9.60 -9.53
N SER A 60 -1.71 10.66 -9.97
CA SER A 60 -2.73 11.35 -9.15
C SER A 60 -3.86 10.43 -8.65
N LEU A 61 -3.99 10.30 -7.32
CA LEU A 61 -5.14 9.69 -6.63
C LEU A 61 -6.40 10.57 -6.69
N THR A 62 -6.23 11.83 -7.13
CA THR A 62 -7.25 12.88 -7.23
C THR A 62 -7.92 13.26 -5.91
N PHE A 63 -7.16 13.32 -4.80
CA PHE A 63 -7.60 14.05 -3.61
C PHE A 63 -8.04 15.48 -4.00
N ASP A 64 -9.27 15.87 -3.61
CA ASP A 64 -9.92 17.19 -3.82
C ASP A 64 -9.08 18.26 -4.57
N GLY A 65 -9.08 18.20 -5.90
CA GLY A 65 -8.41 19.18 -6.76
C GLY A 65 -6.91 18.96 -6.99
N GLY A 66 -6.41 17.73 -6.79
CA GLY A 66 -5.04 17.32 -7.10
C GLY A 66 -4.00 17.61 -6.01
N LYS A 67 -4.44 17.86 -4.78
CA LYS A 67 -3.55 18.20 -3.64
C LYS A 67 -3.45 17.02 -2.67
N ASP A 68 -2.35 16.88 -1.96
CA ASP A 68 -2.19 15.84 -0.94
C ASP A 68 -3.36 15.82 0.07
N SER A 69 -3.62 14.64 0.63
CA SER A 69 -4.77 14.36 1.48
C SER A 69 -4.90 15.25 2.72
N LYS A 70 -3.77 15.81 3.20
CA LYS A 70 -3.67 16.57 4.45
C LYS A 70 -4.36 15.89 5.64
N GLY A 71 -4.21 14.56 5.75
CA GLY A 71 -4.83 13.77 6.82
C GLY A 71 -6.29 13.40 6.52
N ARG A 72 -6.56 12.94 5.29
CA ARG A 72 -7.85 12.35 4.89
C ARG A 72 -7.60 11.04 4.18
N SER A 73 -8.53 10.11 4.33
CA SER A 73 -8.55 8.90 3.53
C SER A 73 -9.42 9.10 2.30
N VAL A 74 -8.94 8.63 1.14
CA VAL A 74 -9.71 8.64 -0.11
C VAL A 74 -9.79 7.22 -0.65
N LYS A 75 -11.00 6.84 -1.05
CA LYS A 75 -11.27 5.53 -1.65
C LYS A 75 -10.57 5.42 -3.00
N VAL A 76 -9.95 4.27 -3.25
CA VAL A 76 -9.31 3.92 -4.53
C VAL A 76 -10.26 2.99 -5.27
N ASP A 77 -11.24 3.56 -5.97
CA ASP A 77 -12.31 2.81 -6.63
C ASP A 77 -11.78 1.73 -7.60
N ALA A 78 -10.61 1.96 -8.21
CA ALA A 78 -9.99 1.02 -9.14
C ALA A 78 -9.49 -0.29 -8.48
N LEU A 79 -9.33 -0.33 -7.15
CA LEU A 79 -8.88 -1.51 -6.41
C LEU A 79 -9.92 -2.04 -5.41
N SER A 80 -10.93 -1.24 -5.08
CA SER A 80 -12.03 -1.63 -4.19
C SER A 80 -12.95 -2.67 -4.82
N GLY A 81 -13.40 -3.64 -4.03
CA GLY A 81 -14.29 -4.72 -4.48
C GLY A 81 -13.59 -5.82 -5.30
N LEU A 82 -12.25 -5.79 -5.39
CA LEU A 82 -11.43 -6.77 -6.10
C LEU A 82 -10.81 -7.82 -5.16
N ASN A 83 -11.25 -7.87 -3.89
CA ASN A 83 -10.77 -8.80 -2.89
C ASN A 83 -9.24 -8.76 -2.72
N ILE A 84 -8.67 -7.56 -2.62
CA ILE A 84 -7.22 -7.35 -2.61
C ILE A 84 -6.60 -7.97 -1.35
N ASN A 85 -5.64 -8.88 -1.55
CA ASN A 85 -4.91 -9.54 -0.48
C ASN A 85 -3.64 -8.78 -0.09
N LYS A 86 -2.94 -8.19 -1.06
CA LYS A 86 -1.71 -7.44 -0.80
C LYS A 86 -1.45 -6.35 -1.84
N ILE A 87 -0.82 -5.26 -1.38
CA ILE A 87 -0.40 -4.13 -2.20
C ILE A 87 1.11 -3.89 -2.01
N VAL A 88 1.83 -3.65 -3.10
CA VAL A 88 3.21 -3.19 -3.09
C VAL A 88 3.33 -1.89 -3.88
N VAL A 89 4.07 -0.94 -3.32
CA VAL A 89 4.29 0.36 -3.94
C VAL A 89 5.79 0.57 -4.11
N GLY A 90 6.23 0.69 -5.36
CA GLY A 90 7.58 1.09 -5.74
C GLY A 90 7.63 2.59 -6.07
N GLU A 91 8.76 3.02 -6.61
CA GLU A 91 8.98 4.43 -6.94
C GLU A 91 8.13 4.89 -8.14
N THR A 92 8.11 4.11 -9.23
CA THR A 92 7.40 4.42 -10.47
C THR A 92 6.26 3.45 -10.81
N ILE A 93 6.14 2.35 -10.06
CA ILE A 93 5.18 1.25 -10.29
C ILE A 93 4.58 0.83 -8.97
N GLY A 94 3.31 0.44 -8.96
CA GLY A 94 2.74 -0.38 -7.91
C GLY A 94 2.05 -1.62 -8.46
N ALA A 95 1.83 -2.58 -7.58
CA ALA A 95 1.07 -3.79 -7.90
C ALA A 95 0.19 -4.20 -6.72
N ALA A 96 -0.95 -4.82 -7.04
CA ALA A 96 -1.84 -5.43 -6.08
C ALA A 96 -2.17 -6.85 -6.55
N ILE A 97 -2.41 -7.74 -5.60
CA ILE A 97 -2.85 -9.10 -5.88
C ILE A 97 -4.15 -9.40 -5.14
N SER A 98 -5.14 -9.93 -5.85
CA SER A 98 -6.40 -10.40 -5.25
C SER A 98 -6.23 -11.75 -4.55
N ARG A 99 -7.24 -12.18 -3.78
CA ARG A 99 -7.27 -13.53 -3.19
C ARG A 99 -7.43 -14.62 -4.25
N GLU A 100 -7.89 -14.25 -5.43
CA GLU A 100 -8.13 -15.09 -6.60
C GLU A 100 -6.86 -15.24 -7.47
N GLY A 101 -5.75 -14.58 -7.10
CA GLY A 101 -4.46 -14.68 -7.79
C GLY A 101 -4.27 -13.70 -8.95
N GLU A 102 -5.19 -12.76 -9.13
CA GLU A 102 -5.11 -11.75 -10.19
C GLU A 102 -4.15 -10.63 -9.79
N VAL A 103 -3.22 -10.27 -10.67
CA VAL A 103 -2.29 -9.15 -10.44
C VAL A 103 -2.71 -7.93 -11.23
N TYR A 104 -2.85 -6.83 -10.49
CA TYR A 104 -3.15 -5.51 -10.98
C TYR A 104 -1.90 -4.65 -10.88
N THR A 105 -1.42 -4.08 -11.98
CA THR A 105 -0.25 -3.20 -11.96
C THR A 105 -0.63 -1.79 -12.41
N TRP A 106 0.01 -0.77 -11.85
CA TRP A 106 -0.16 0.64 -12.24
C TRP A 106 1.17 1.39 -12.19
N GLY A 107 1.24 2.57 -12.82
CA GLY A 107 2.44 3.39 -12.88
C GLY A 107 2.94 3.61 -14.31
N ASP A 108 4.21 3.97 -14.47
CA ASP A 108 4.81 4.43 -15.73
C ASP A 108 5.15 3.28 -16.70
N TYR A 109 4.14 2.45 -17.00
CA TYR A 109 4.15 1.32 -17.95
C TYR A 109 2.92 1.31 -18.88
N GLY A 110 2.06 2.34 -18.81
CA GLY A 110 0.90 2.48 -19.72
C GLY A 110 -0.50 2.42 -19.07
N GLY A 111 -0.62 2.65 -17.76
CA GLY A 111 -1.91 2.63 -17.05
C GLY A 111 -2.20 1.26 -16.40
N PRO A 112 -3.39 1.09 -15.79
CA PRO A 112 -3.74 -0.15 -15.12
C PRO A 112 -3.79 -1.32 -16.11
N GLN A 113 -3.04 -2.38 -15.83
CA GLN A 113 -3.03 -3.61 -16.63
C GLN A 113 -3.34 -4.81 -15.73
N LEU A 114 -4.26 -5.65 -16.20
CA LEU A 114 -4.54 -6.95 -15.60
C LEU A 114 -3.55 -7.96 -16.17
N VAL A 115 -2.83 -8.64 -15.28
CA VAL A 115 -1.98 -9.77 -15.60
C VAL A 115 -2.54 -10.98 -14.87
N GLU A 116 -2.99 -11.98 -15.62
CA GLU A 116 -3.30 -13.28 -15.05
C GLU A 116 -1.98 -13.98 -14.68
N VAL A 117 -1.85 -14.34 -13.42
CA VAL A 117 -0.66 -15.04 -12.90
C VAL A 117 -1.14 -16.28 -12.17
N LYS A 118 -0.39 -17.37 -12.28
CA LYS A 118 -0.76 -18.61 -11.58
C LYS A 118 -0.30 -18.54 -10.14
N ASP A 119 -0.96 -19.30 -9.27
CA ASP A 119 -0.60 -19.42 -7.86
C ASP A 119 0.89 -19.74 -7.63
N GLU A 120 1.49 -20.54 -8.52
CA GLU A 120 2.90 -20.93 -8.47
C GLU A 120 3.88 -19.77 -8.75
N ASP A 121 3.44 -18.74 -9.46
CA ASP A 121 4.23 -17.58 -9.85
C ASP A 121 4.15 -16.44 -8.80
N ILE A 122 3.20 -16.54 -7.86
CA ILE A 122 2.97 -15.53 -6.84
C ILE A 122 4.04 -15.63 -5.74
N VAL A 123 4.98 -14.69 -5.73
CA VAL A 123 5.97 -14.56 -4.64
C VAL A 123 5.47 -13.51 -3.63
N ILE A 124 4.76 -13.96 -2.60
CA ILE A 124 4.37 -13.08 -1.48
C ILE A 124 5.53 -12.97 -0.49
N PHE A 125 6.09 -11.77 -0.34
CA PHE A 125 6.96 -11.49 0.81
C PHE A 125 6.08 -11.46 2.07
N GLU A 126 6.29 -12.35 3.03
CA GLU A 126 5.50 -12.33 4.27
C GLU A 126 5.81 -11.05 5.08
N SER A 127 4.84 -10.58 5.88
CA SER A 127 5.10 -9.49 6.82
C SER A 127 6.22 -9.90 7.78
N TYR A 128 7.12 -8.97 8.05
CA TYR A 128 8.09 -9.17 9.11
C TYR A 128 7.34 -9.30 10.43
N VAL A 129 7.62 -10.39 11.13
CA VAL A 129 7.22 -10.59 12.51
C VAL A 129 8.53 -10.81 13.26
N PRO A 130 8.79 -10.08 14.37
CA PRO A 130 9.94 -10.36 15.21
C PRO A 130 10.04 -11.87 15.49
N GLU A 131 11.24 -12.44 15.36
CA GLU A 131 11.52 -13.87 15.57
C GLU A 131 10.95 -14.84 14.52
N ARG A 132 10.23 -14.38 13.49
CA ARG A 132 9.78 -15.25 12.38
C ARG A 132 10.89 -15.44 11.35
N HIS A 133 11.22 -16.71 11.09
CA HIS A 133 12.22 -17.07 10.08
C HIS A 133 11.69 -16.87 8.65
N CYS A 134 12.44 -16.11 7.85
CA CYS A 134 12.16 -16.02 6.42
C CYS A 134 12.46 -17.37 5.74
N ARG A 135 11.43 -17.95 5.10
CA ARG A 135 11.50 -19.26 4.46
C ARG A 135 12.44 -19.30 3.25
N PHE A 136 12.76 -18.14 2.68
CA PHE A 136 13.54 -18.02 1.46
C PHE A 136 15.02 -17.68 1.70
N CYS A 137 15.35 -16.86 2.70
CA CYS A 137 16.73 -16.36 2.84
C CYS A 137 17.62 -17.16 3.81
N LYS A 138 17.06 -18.02 4.68
CA LYS A 138 17.81 -18.75 5.75
C LYS A 138 18.72 -17.89 6.64
N THR A 139 18.62 -16.56 6.56
CA THR A 139 19.42 -15.60 7.33
C THR A 139 18.55 -14.79 8.27
N TYR A 140 19.12 -14.40 9.41
CA TYR A 140 18.49 -13.50 10.37
C TYR A 140 18.34 -12.12 9.73
N TYR A 141 17.12 -11.60 9.65
CA TYR A 141 16.92 -10.18 9.38
C TYR A 141 17.14 -9.43 10.68
N TYR A 142 18.22 -8.63 10.70
CA TYR A 142 18.62 -7.68 11.73
C TYR A 142 19.00 -8.27 13.10
N ARG A 143 20.29 -8.13 13.44
CA ARG A 143 20.68 -7.93 14.85
C ARG A 143 20.35 -6.48 15.16
N GLU A 144 19.60 -6.23 16.23
CA GLU A 144 19.65 -4.90 16.85
C GLU A 144 21.12 -4.62 17.20
N GLU A 145 21.70 -3.61 16.56
CA GLU A 145 22.86 -2.90 17.11
C GLU A 145 22.36 -1.72 17.93
#